data_AF-A0AAW1WK44-F1
#
_entry.id   AF-A0AAW1WK44-F1
#
_cell.length_a   1.000
_cell.length_b   1.000
_cell.length_c   1.000
_cell.angle_alpha   90.00
_cell.angle_beta   90.00
_cell.angle_gamma   90.00
#
_symmetry.space_group_name_H-M   'P 1'
#
loop_
_entity.id
_entity.type
_entity.pdbx_description
1 polymer ?
#
loop_
_entity_poly.entity_id
_entity_poly.type
_entity_poly.pdbx_seq_one_letter_code
_entity_poly.pdbx_strand_id
1 'polypeptide(L)'
;MEMLKLKQDEEAMLQGQADILHYTYNFVESMALKCAMELRVADIINSHGQPLKLLLIAARIASSSTDINHLSRLMRFLAHKNVFEATTDPRNGDTLYGLTSLFIKVASPL
;
A
#
# COMPACT_ATOMS: atom_id res chain seq x y z
N MET A 1 33.59 -15.71 -23.83
CA MET A 1 33.48 -16.44 -22.56
C MET A 1 33.64 -15.50 -21.36
N GLU A 2 34.66 -14.63 -21.38
CA GLU A 2 34.95 -13.66 -20.30
C GLU A 2 33.90 -12.55 -20.16
N MET A 3 33.41 -11.99 -21.27
CA MET A 3 32.30 -11.01 -21.29
C MET A 3 30.98 -11.55 -20.69
N LEU A 4 30.71 -12.85 -20.84
CA LEU A 4 29.50 -13.47 -20.28
C LEU A 4 29.62 -13.62 -18.76
N LYS A 5 30.83 -13.93 -18.28
CA LYS A 5 31.12 -14.07 -16.85
C LYS A 5 31.04 -12.73 -16.12
N LEU A 6 31.60 -11.68 -16.73
CA LEU A 6 31.51 -10.32 -16.17
C LEU A 6 30.06 -9.86 -15.99
N LYS A 7 29.21 -10.14 -16.98
CA LYS A 7 27.78 -9.81 -16.92
C LYS A 7 27.03 -10.59 -15.82
N GLN A 8 27.37 -11.88 -15.64
CA GLN A 8 26.79 -12.70 -14.58
C GLN A 8 27.22 -12.23 -13.20
N ASP A 9 28.47 -11.83 -13.04
CA ASP A 9 29.00 -11.29 -11.77
C ASP A 9 28.34 -9.94 -11.44
N GLU A 10 28.11 -9.08 -12.44
CA GLU A 10 27.34 -7.83 -12.27
C GLU A 10 25.88 -8.09 -11.85
N GLU A 11 25.19 -9.01 -12.52
CA GLU A 11 23.82 -9.40 -12.17
C GLU A 11 23.73 -9.97 -10.75
N ALA A 12 24.69 -10.82 -10.35
CA ALA A 12 24.75 -11.37 -9.00
C ALA A 12 25.00 -10.29 -7.94
N MET A 13 25.87 -9.32 -8.23
CA MET A 13 26.12 -8.19 -7.34
C MET A 13 24.88 -7.32 -7.18
N LEU A 14 24.18 -7.01 -8.29
CA LEU A 14 22.93 -6.24 -8.26
C LEU A 14 21.84 -6.97 -7.47
N GLN A 15 21.70 -8.28 -7.65
CA GLN A 15 20.75 -9.08 -6.89
C GLN A 15 21.11 -9.09 -5.39
N GLY A 16 22.39 -9.25 -5.04
CA GLY A 16 22.83 -9.18 -3.64
C GLY A 16 22.53 -7.83 -2.99
N GLN A 17 22.67 -6.72 -3.72
CA GLN A 17 22.28 -5.39 -3.23
C GLN A 17 20.76 -5.28 -3.04
N ALA A 18 19.97 -5.78 -3.99
CA ALA A 18 18.52 -5.79 -3.89
C ALA A 18 18.05 -6.61 -2.67
N ASP A 19 18.67 -7.76 -2.41
CA ASP A 19 18.35 -8.63 -1.28
C ASP A 19 18.67 -7.94 0.06
N ILE A 20 19.85 -7.32 0.19
CA ILE A 20 20.23 -6.57 1.40
C ILE A 20 19.23 -5.43 1.66
N LEU A 21 18.86 -4.67 0.63
CA LEU A 21 17.86 -3.60 0.74
C LEU A 21 16.50 -4.18 1.15
N HIS A 22 16.08 -5.30 0.56
CA HIS A 22 14.84 -5.95 0.92
C HIS A 22 14.80 -6.35 2.40
N TYR A 23 15.84 -7.01 2.91
CA TYR A 23 15.92 -7.39 4.33
C TYR A 23 16.00 -6.18 5.26
N THR A 24 16.70 -5.12 4.86
CA THR A 24 16.82 -3.89 5.65
C THR A 24 15.48 -3.17 5.79
N TYR A 25 14.65 -3.17 4.74
CA TYR A 25 13.39 -2.43 4.69
C TYR A 25 12.14 -3.30 4.87
N ASN A 26 12.26 -4.60 5.15
CA ASN A 26 11.10 -5.47 5.31
C ASN A 26 10.14 -5.02 6.43
N PHE A 27 10.65 -4.34 7.46
CA PHE A 27 9.86 -3.83 8.58
C PHE A 27 8.90 -2.70 8.16
N VAL A 28 9.18 -2.02 7.05
CA VAL A 28 8.35 -0.91 6.53
C VAL A 28 6.94 -1.40 6.22
N GLU A 29 6.80 -2.63 5.73
CA GLU A 29 5.49 -3.21 5.43
C GLU A 29 4.66 -3.40 6.70
N SER A 30 5.26 -3.97 7.75
CA SER A 30 4.62 -4.11 9.06
C SER A 30 4.26 -2.76 9.69
N MET A 31 5.12 -1.76 9.56
CA MET A 31 4.86 -0.40 10.05
C MET A 31 3.72 0.27 9.27
N ALA A 32 3.70 0.13 7.95
CA ALA A 32 2.62 0.66 7.13
C ALA A 32 1.27 0.02 7.48
N LEU A 33 1.24 -1.31 7.65
CA LEU A 33 0.04 -2.03 8.09
C LEU A 33 -0.42 -1.57 9.47
N LYS A 34 0.51 -1.44 10.43
CA LYS A 34 0.20 -0.92 11.77
C LYS A 34 -0.41 0.47 11.70
N CYS A 35 0.17 1.39 10.92
CA CYS A 35 -0.37 2.73 10.74
C CYS A 35 -1.79 2.70 10.13
N ALA A 36 -2.03 1.90 9.09
CA ALA A 36 -3.36 1.79 8.48
C ALA A 36 -4.42 1.23 9.44
N MET A 37 -4.02 0.31 10.32
CA MET A 37 -4.85 -0.23 11.39
C MET A 37 -5.14 0.81 12.48
N GLU A 38 -4.13 1.53 12.97
CA GLU A 38 -4.29 2.59 13.98
C GLU A 38 -5.15 3.75 13.46
N LEU A 39 -5.02 4.09 12.18
CA LEU A 39 -5.85 5.09 11.49
C LEU A 39 -7.24 4.55 11.11
N ARG A 40 -7.51 3.26 11.33
CA ARG A 40 -8.77 2.59 11.01
C ARG A 40 -9.23 2.78 9.57
N VAL A 41 -8.28 2.81 8.63
CA VAL A 41 -8.55 3.05 7.21
C VAL A 41 -9.52 2.03 6.63
N ALA A 42 -9.34 0.75 6.99
CA ALA A 42 -10.22 -0.32 6.53
C ALA A 42 -11.67 -0.10 7.00
N ASP A 43 -11.89 0.26 8.27
CA ASP A 43 -13.21 0.56 8.81
C ASP A 43 -13.84 1.78 8.11
N ILE A 44 -13.04 2.81 7.83
CA ILE A 44 -13.48 4.02 7.14
C ILE A 44 -14.01 3.68 5.74
N ILE A 45 -13.27 2.87 4.98
CA ILE A 45 -13.68 2.42 3.64
C ILE A 45 -14.91 1.49 3.76
N ASN A 46 -14.88 0.52 4.67
CA ASN A 46 -15.96 -0.44 4.87
C ASN A 46 -17.29 0.25 5.22
N SER A 47 -17.26 1.21 6.15
CA SER A 47 -18.44 1.96 6.59
C SER A 47 -19.09 2.80 5.48
N HIS A 48 -18.34 3.10 4.41
CA HIS A 48 -18.87 3.81 3.26
C HIS A 48 -19.48 2.87 2.22
N GLY A 49 -19.04 1.62 2.15
CA GLY A 49 -19.58 0.59 1.24
C GLY A 49 -19.06 0.65 -0.20
N GLN A 50 -18.22 1.62 -0.55
CA GLN A 50 -17.59 1.73 -1.87
C GLN A 50 -16.19 2.38 -1.78
N PRO A 51 -15.33 2.22 -2.81
CA PRO A 51 -14.02 2.85 -2.86
C PRO A 51 -14.06 4.38 -2.65
N LEU A 52 -13.12 4.91 -1.88
CA LEU A 52 -13.08 6.31 -1.43
C LEU A 52 -11.90 7.08 -2.03
N LYS A 53 -12.13 8.37 -2.31
CA LYS A 53 -11.02 9.33 -2.57
C LYS A 53 -10.18 9.53 -1.31
N LEU A 54 -8.88 9.75 -1.50
CA LEU A 54 -7.94 9.99 -0.40
C LEU A 54 -8.39 11.10 0.55
N LEU A 55 -8.93 12.19 0.01
CA LEU A 55 -9.42 13.32 0.81
C LEU A 55 -10.57 12.94 1.73
N LEU A 56 -11.46 12.05 1.29
CA LEU A 56 -12.57 11.56 2.12
C LEU A 56 -12.09 10.62 3.22
N ILE A 57 -11.05 9.82 2.95
CA ILE A 57 -10.38 9.01 3.97
C ILE A 57 -9.77 9.95 5.01
N ALA A 58 -8.99 10.95 4.59
CA ALA A 58 -8.36 11.92 5.47
C ALA A 58 -9.39 12.66 6.35
N ALA A 59 -10.51 13.09 5.78
CA ALA A 59 -11.57 13.79 6.50
C ALA A 59 -12.28 12.93 7.57
N ARG A 60 -12.22 11.60 7.44
CA ARG A 60 -12.82 10.65 8.39
C ARG A 60 -11.85 10.15 9.45
N ILE A 61 -10.56 10.41 9.30
CA ILE A 61 -9.57 10.12 10.34
C ILE A 61 -9.78 11.14 11.47
N ALA A 62 -10.00 10.66 12.69
CA ALA A 62 -10.24 11.47 13.89
C ALA A 62 -8.94 12.11 14.42
N SER A 63 -8.21 12.82 13.55
CA SER A 63 -6.99 13.55 13.91
C SER A 63 -6.89 14.84 13.11
N SER A 64 -6.79 15.96 13.84
CA SER A 64 -6.60 17.31 13.30
C SER A 64 -5.24 17.51 12.63
N SER A 65 -4.31 16.57 12.76
CA SER A 65 -2.94 16.64 12.24
C SER A 65 -2.67 15.66 11.08
N THR A 66 -3.72 15.08 10.48
CA THR A 66 -3.54 14.11 9.40
C THR A 66 -3.01 14.81 8.15
N ASP A 67 -1.72 14.63 7.86
CA ASP A 67 -1.12 15.13 6.63
C ASP A 67 -1.51 14.25 5.44
N ILE A 68 -2.22 14.85 4.49
CA ILE A 68 -2.69 14.18 3.28
C ILE A 68 -1.56 13.60 2.43
N ASN A 69 -0.37 14.19 2.44
CA ASN A 69 0.78 13.70 1.68
C ASN A 69 1.33 12.41 2.30
N HIS A 70 1.40 12.34 3.63
CA HIS A 70 1.80 11.12 4.35
C HIS A 70 0.78 10.01 4.14
N LEU A 71 -0.53 10.32 4.25
CA LEU A 71 -1.59 9.37 3.96
C LEU A 71 -1.54 8.88 2.51
N SER A 72 -1.27 9.77 1.54
CA SER A 72 -1.12 9.41 0.13
C SER A 72 -0.02 8.38 -0.08
N ARG A 73 1.16 8.60 0.51
CA ARG A 73 2.30 7.67 0.42
C ARG A 73 1.97 6.32 1.06
N LEU A 74 1.33 6.33 2.22
CA LEU A 74 0.88 5.13 2.91
C LEU A 74 -0.09 4.32 2.04
N MET A 75 -1.15 4.97 1.54
CA MET A 75 -2.19 4.31 0.75
C MET A 75 -1.64 3.76 -0.57
N ARG A 76 -0.77 4.51 -1.26
CA ARG A 76 -0.10 4.03 -2.48
C ARG A 76 0.79 2.83 -2.21
N PHE A 77 1.56 2.85 -1.13
CA PHE A 77 2.42 1.74 -0.74
C PHE A 77 1.60 0.47 -0.44
N LEU A 78 0.53 0.60 0.35
CA LEU A 78 -0.33 -0.53 0.69
C LEU A 78 -1.15 -1.04 -0.50
N ALA A 79 -1.52 -0.17 -1.43
CA ALA A 79 -2.16 -0.59 -2.67
C ALA A 79 -1.21 -1.38 -3.58
N HIS A 80 0.05 -0.93 -3.71
CA HIS A 80 1.08 -1.68 -4.42
C HIS A 80 1.37 -3.05 -3.79
N LYS A 81 1.18 -3.17 -2.46
CA LYS A 81 1.26 -4.44 -1.72
C LYS A 81 -0.03 -5.27 -1.75
N ASN A 82 -1.03 -4.85 -2.53
CA ASN A 82 -2.34 -5.50 -2.64
C ASN A 82 -3.08 -5.67 -1.30
N VAL A 83 -2.84 -4.77 -0.35
CA VAL A 83 -3.60 -4.70 0.92
C VAL A 83 -4.90 -3.93 0.68
N PHE A 84 -4.82 -2.81 -0.03
CA PHE A 84 -5.98 -2.05 -0.51
C PHE A 84 -6.03 -2.10 -2.04
N GLU A 85 -7.21 -1.92 -2.60
CA GLU A 85 -7.36 -1.78 -4.05
C GLU A 85 -7.25 -0.30 -4.42
N ALA A 86 -6.57 0.02 -5.53
CA ALA A 86 -6.52 1.37 -6.08
C ALA A 86 -7.09 1.35 -7.50
N THR A 87 -8.22 2.02 -7.70
CA THR A 87 -8.91 2.13 -9.00
C THR A 87 -8.99 3.57 -9.46
N THR A 88 -9.04 3.82 -10.77
CA THR A 88 -9.23 5.16 -11.32
C THR A 88 -10.72 5.46 -11.49
N ASP A 89 -11.20 6.60 -10.98
CA ASP A 89 -12.56 7.08 -11.22
C ASP A 89 -12.71 7.47 -12.71
N PRO A 90 -13.60 6.82 -13.48
CA PRO A 90 -13.76 7.08 -14.91
C PRO A 90 -14.24 8.49 -15.24
N ARG A 91 -14.78 9.25 -14.27
CA ARG A 91 -15.33 10.59 -14.52
C ARG A 91 -14.29 11.70 -14.43
N ASN A 92 -13.30 11.54 -13.55
CA ASN A 92 -12.34 12.61 -13.22
C ASN A 92 -10.88 12.15 -13.18
N GLY A 93 -10.61 10.84 -13.28
CA GLY A 93 -9.26 10.30 -13.25
C GLY A 93 -8.65 10.17 -11.84
N ASP A 94 -9.40 10.48 -10.78
CA ASP A 94 -8.89 10.41 -9.41
C ASP A 94 -8.71 8.96 -8.96
N THR A 95 -7.72 8.73 -8.09
CA THR A 95 -7.55 7.41 -7.45
C THR A 95 -8.58 7.23 -6.33
N LEU A 96 -9.30 6.11 -6.40
CA LEU A 96 -10.21 5.61 -5.38
C LEU A 96 -9.55 4.41 -4.70
N TYR A 97 -9.65 4.34 -3.37
CA TYR A 97 -9.13 3.25 -2.57
C TYR A 97 -10.26 2.37 -2.03
N GLY A 98 -10.20 1.08 -2.33
CA GLY A 98 -11.14 0.05 -1.91
C GLY A 98 -10.50 -0.99 -1.01
N LEU A 99 -11.32 -1.86 -0.41
CA LEU A 99 -10.85 -3.05 0.28
C LEU A 99 -10.53 -4.14 -0.74
N THR A 100 -9.42 -4.86 -0.55
CA THR A 100 -9.20 -6.11 -1.31
C THR A 100 -10.11 -7.22 -0.80
N SER A 101 -10.26 -8.27 -1.62
CA SER A 101 -10.99 -9.49 -1.27
C SER A 101 -10.48 -10.17 0.01
N LEU A 102 -9.26 -9.85 0.44
CA LEU A 102 -8.68 -10.27 1.72
C LEU A 102 -9.52 -9.79 2.92
N PHE A 103 -10.09 -8.59 2.86
CA PHE A 103 -10.96 -8.05 3.91
C PHE A 103 -12.42 -8.52 3.77
N ILE A 104 -12.91 -8.73 2.54
CA ILE A 104 -14.29 -9.19 2.27
C ILE A 104 -14.52 -10.60 2.83
N LYS A 105 -13.51 -11.47 2.78
CA LYS A 105 -13.60 -12.83 3.34
C LYS A 105 -13.67 -12.88 4.87
N VAL A 106 -13.10 -11.89 5.57
CA VAL A 106 -13.13 -11.84 7.04
C VAL A 106 -14.48 -11.33 7.56
N ALA A 107 -15.19 -10.52 6.78
CA ALA A 107 -16.48 -9.92 7.15
C ALA A 107 -17.72 -10.76 6.76
N SER A 108 -17.53 -11.93 6.14
CA SER A 108 -18.61 -12.86 5.81
C SER A 108 -18.64 -13.98 6.87
N PRO A 109 -19.58 -13.98 7.84
CA PRO A 109 -19.80 -15.16 8.66
C PRO A 109 -20.44 -16.26 7.81
N LEU A 110 -19.98 -17.50 7.98
CA LEU A 110 -20.72 -18.69 7.58
C LEU A 110 -22.15 -18.67 8.13
#